data_AF-A0A662HNJ3-F1
#
_entry.id   AF-A0A662HNJ3-F1
#
_cell.length_a   1.000
_cell.length_b   1.000
_cell.length_c   1.000
_cell.angle_alpha   90.00
_cell.angle_beta   90.00
_cell.angle_gamma   90.00
#
_symmetry.space_group_name_H-M   'P 1'
#
loop_
_entity.id
_entity.type
_entity.pdbx_description
1 polymer ?
#
loop_
_entity_poly.entity_id
_entity_poly.type
_entity_poly.pdbx_seq_one_letter_code
_entity_poly.pdbx_strand_id
1 'polypeptide(L)' 'MIIPIRCFTCGAVIADKWEEYIRRVSQGEDPGKVLDDLGITRYCCRRMFLTHVELIDEILRYERTSTESRYL' A
#
# COMPACT_ATOMS: atom_id res chain seq x y z
N MET A 1 -1.42 -1.65 7.25
CA MET A 1 -2.74 -1.18 6.81
C MET A 1 -2.73 -1.19 5.28
N ILE A 2 -3.81 -0.81 4.59
CA ILE A 2 -3.81 -0.73 3.12
C ILE A 2 -2.91 0.43 2.65
N ILE A 3 -2.32 0.32 1.46
CA ILE A 3 -1.50 1.37 0.86
C ILE A 3 -2.32 2.67 0.70
N PRO A 4 -1.74 3.85 0.95
CA PRO A 4 -2.45 5.10 0.72
C PRO A 4 -2.86 5.26 -0.76
N ILE A 5 -4.08 5.76 -0.99
CA ILE A 5 -4.64 6.00 -2.34
C ILE A 5 -3.76 6.95 -3.16
N ARG A 6 -3.23 7.98 -2.50
CA ARG A 6 -2.33 8.98 -3.08
C ARG A 6 -1.07 9.11 -2.23
N CYS A 7 0.03 9.50 -2.86
CA CYS A 7 1.26 9.83 -2.14
C CYS A 7 1.07 11.05 -1.25
N PHE A 8 1.54 10.97 0.00
CA PHE A 8 1.42 12.04 0.99
C PHE A 8 2.14 13.34 0.63
N THR A 9 3.12 13.30 -0.27
CA THR A 9 3.88 14.50 -0.67
C THR A 9 3.44 15.03 -2.04
N CYS A 10 3.41 14.16 -3.06
CA CYS A 10 3.18 14.57 -4.44
C CYS A 10 1.68 14.58 -4.82
N GLY A 11 0.81 13.93 -4.05
CA GLY A 11 -0.61 13.77 -4.36
C GLY A 11 -0.90 12.86 -5.56
N ALA A 12 0.11 12.29 -6.22
CA ALA A 12 -0.07 11.36 -7.31
C ALA A 12 -0.81 10.09 -6.84
N VAL A 13 -1.65 9.53 -7.71
CA VAL A 13 -2.33 8.26 -7.48
C VAL A 13 -1.29 7.13 -7.53
N ILE A 14 -1.32 6.26 -6.52
CA ILE A 14 -0.34 5.17 -6.36
C ILE A 14 -0.97 3.82 -6.02
N ALA A 15 -2.17 3.79 -5.43
CA ALA A 15 -2.78 2.53 -4.99
C ALA A 15 -3.14 1.59 -6.15
N ASP A 16 -3.40 2.13 -7.34
CA ASP A 16 -3.66 1.37 -8.57
C ASP A 16 -2.50 0.46 -8.99
N LYS A 17 -1.27 0.77 -8.55
CA LYS A 17 -0.04 0.07 -8.95
C LYS A 17 0.50 -0.90 -7.90
N TRP A 18 -0.12 -0.96 -6.72
CA TRP A 18 0.39 -1.74 -5.58
C TRP A 18 0.39 -3.24 -5.86
N GLU A 19 -0.72 -3.79 -6.36
CA GLU A 19 -0.86 -5.22 -6.63
C GLU A 19 0.18 -5.72 -7.65
N GLU A 20 0.42 -4.93 -8.71
CA GLU A 20 1.42 -5.27 -9.71
C GLU A 20 2.85 -5.18 -9.15
N TYR A 21 3.13 -4.16 -8.33
CA TYR A 21 4.42 -4.01 -7.66
C TYR A 21 4.72 -5.22 -6.76
N ILE A 22 3.80 -5.59 -5.87
CA ILE A 22 4.03 -6.71 -4.93
C ILE A 22 4.12 -8.06 -5.66
N ARG A 23 3.36 -8.25 -6.75
CA ARG A 23 3.44 -9.44 -7.59
C ARG A 23 4.82 -9.61 -8.23
N ARG A 24 5.41 -8.55 -8.78
CA ARG A 24 6.75 -8.62 -9.40
C ARG A 24 7.86 -8.75 -8.36
N VAL A 25 7.76 -8.01 -7.26
CA VAL A 25 8.76 -8.10 -6.18
C VAL A 25 8.73 -9.48 -5.51
N SER A 26 7.55 -10.08 -5.31
CA SER A 26 7.45 -11.45 -4.78
C SER A 26 7.97 -12.52 -5.74
N GLN A 27 8.03 -12.25 -7.04
CA GLN A 27 8.69 -13.09 -8.04
C GLN A 27 10.22 -12.95 -8.05
N GLY A 28 10.78 -12.05 -7.23
CA GLY A 28 12.21 -11.81 -7.09
C GLY A 28 12.78 -10.74 -8.02
N GLU A 29 11.92 -9.95 -8.68
CA GLU A 29 12.39 -8.78 -9.42
C GLU A 29 12.90 -7.67 -8.47
N ASP A 30 13.89 -6.90 -8.93
CA ASP A 30 14.43 -5.79 -8.16
C ASP A 30 13.36 -4.69 -7.96
N PRO A 31 13.06 -4.28 -6.72
CA PRO A 31 12.04 -3.27 -6.45
C PRO A 31 12.28 -1.94 -7.17
N GLY A 32 13.54 -1.55 -7.34
CA GLY A 32 13.90 -0.31 -8.04
C GLY A 32 13.49 -0.34 -9.50
N LYS A 33 13.84 -1.43 -10.21
CA LYS A 33 13.46 -1.65 -11.61
C LYS A 33 11.94 -1.73 -11.80
N VAL A 34 11.24 -2.44 -10.92
CA VAL A 34 9.77 -2.53 -10.98
C VAL A 34 9.13 -1.14 -10.86
N LEU A 35 9.64 -0.29 -9.96
CA LEU A 35 9.13 1.07 -9.79
C LEU A 35 9.44 1.98 -11.00
N ASP A 36 10.57 1.74 -11.66
CA ASP A 36 10.94 2.42 -12.92
C ASP A 36 9.96 2.04 -14.04
N ASP A 37 9.70 0.74 -14.21
CA ASP A 37 8.78 0.20 -15.22
C ASP A 37 7.33 0.66 -15.00
N LEU A 38 6.91 0.82 -13.75
CA LEU A 38 5.59 1.35 -13.37
C LEU A 38 5.47 2.88 -13.54
N GLY A 39 6.54 3.54 -14.02
CA GLY A 39 6.59 4.97 -14.29
C GLY A 39 6.65 5.85 -13.04
N ILE A 40 7.06 5.30 -11.90
CA ILE A 40 7.11 6.02 -10.63
C ILE A 40 8.51 6.63 -10.49
N THR A 41 8.73 7.82 -11.05
CA THR A 41 10.06 8.45 -11.08
C THR A 41 10.42 9.17 -9.78
N ARG A 42 9.46 9.86 -9.15
CA ARG A 42 9.71 10.72 -7.98
C ARG A 42 9.96 9.90 -6.72
N TYR A 43 11.04 10.21 -5.99
CA TYR A 43 11.43 9.55 -4.75
C TYR A 43 10.34 9.58 -3.66
N CYS A 44 9.53 10.65 -3.61
CA CYS A 44 8.48 10.81 -2.61
C CYS A 44 7.31 9.84 -2.84
N CYS A 45 6.98 9.56 -4.10
CA CYS A 45 6.00 8.55 -4.45
C CYS A 45 6.66 7.14 -4.33
N ARG A 46 7.96 7.03 -4.69
CA ARG A 46 8.99 6.03 -4.29
C ARG A 46 8.77 5.38 -2.93
N ARG A 47 8.97 6.20 -1.91
CA ARG A 47 9.00 5.76 -0.51
C ARG A 47 7.70 5.09 -0.08
N MET A 48 6.55 5.46 -0.69
CA MET A 48 5.26 4.87 -0.35
C MET A 48 5.19 3.38 -0.66
N PHE A 49 5.92 2.89 -1.66
CA PHE A 49 5.98 1.46 -1.98
C PHE A 49 7.03 0.73 -1.16
N LEU A 50 8.20 1.34 -1.01
CA LEU A 50 9.35 0.71 -0.34
C LEU A 50 9.14 0.53 1.17
N THR A 51 8.40 1.43 1.83
CA THR A 51 8.19 1.39 3.28
C THR A 51 6.80 0.88 3.68
N HIS A 52 5.98 0.44 2.72
CA HIS A 52 4.63 -0.02 3.02
C HIS A 52 4.64 -1.41 3.62
N VAL A 53 3.86 -1.59 4.69
CA VAL A 53 3.65 -2.89 5.35
C VAL A 53 2.14 -3.16 5.44
N GLU A 54 1.71 -4.22 4.77
CA GLU A 54 0.31 -4.61 4.64
C GLU A 54 -0.18 -5.39 5.86
N LEU A 55 -0.47 -4.67 6.94
CA LEU A 55 -1.01 -5.26 8.18
C LEU A 55 -2.52 -5.57 8.15
N ILE A 56 -3.23 -5.32 7.04
CA ILE A 56 -4.69 -5.46 7.01
C ILE A 56 -5.13 -6.92 7.21
N ASP A 57 -4.40 -7.87 6.63
CA ASP A 57 -4.71 -9.31 6.72
C ASP A 57 -4.59 -9.87 8.15
N GLU A 58 -3.73 -9.27 8.97
CA GLU A 58 -3.59 -9.63 10.37
C GLU A 58 -4.75 -9.07 11.20
N ILE A 59 -5.16 -7.83 10.92
CA ILE A 59 -6.23 -7.14 11.63
C ILE A 59 -7.61 -7.74 11.28
N LEU A 60 -7.81 -8.17 10.04
CA LEU A 60 -9.06 -8.79 9.56
C LEU A 60 -9.44 -10.07 10.32
N ARG A 61 -8.49 -10.70 11.04
CA ARG A 61 -8.74 -11.87 11.88
C ARG A 61 -9.55 -11.55 13.14
N TYR A 62 -9.70 -10.27 13.49
CA TYR A 62 -10.39 -9.82 14.68
C TYR A 62 -11.69 -9.09 14.31
N GLU A 63 -12.79 -9.49 14.93
CA GLU A 63 -14.07 -8.82 14.80
C GLU A 63 -14.15 -7.61 15.74
N ARG A 64 -14.89 -6.57 15.33
CA ARG A 64 -15.22 -5.48 16.24
C ARG A 64 -16.29 -5.95 17.21
N THR A 65 -15.97 -6.07 18.49
CA THR A 65 -16.98 -6.19 19.55
C THR A 65 -17.84 -4.93 19.53
N SER A 66 -19.10 -5.05 19.14
CA SER A 66 -20.05 -3.95 19.09
C SER A 66 -20.47 -3.51 20.50
N THR A 67 -19.59 -2.80 21.21
CA THR A 67 -19.95 -2.06 22.42
C THR A 67 -20.41 -0.65 22.03
N GLU A 68 -21.26 -0.52 21.00
CA GLU A 68 -21.81 0.77 20.58
C GLU A 68 -23.19 0.63 19.90
N SER A 69 -24.01 -0.28 20.43
CA SER A 69 -25.47 -0.28 20.25
C SER A 69 -26.16 -0.02 21.60
N ARG A 70 -25.66 0.99 22.34
CA ARG A 70 -26.25 1.38 23.64
C ARG A 70 -26.61 2.87 23.73
N TYR A 71 -26.44 3.64 22.65
CA TYR A 71 -26.85 5.05 22.56
C TYR A 71 -27.44 5.42 21.18
N LEU A 72 -28.19 4.51 20.57
CA LEU A 72 -29.21 4.82 19.56
C LEU A 72 -30.47 4.03 19.91
#